data_AF-A0A6I3MY02-F1
#
_entry.id   AF-A0A6I3MY02-F1
#
_cell.length_a   1.000
_cell.length_b   1.000
_cell.length_c   1.000
_cell.angle_alpha   90.00
_cell.angle_beta   90.00
_cell.angle_gamma   90.00
#
_symmetry.space_group_name_H-M   'P 1'
#
loop_
_entity.id
_entity.type
_entity.pdbx_description
1 polymer ?
#
loop_
_entity_poly.entity_id
_entity_poly.type
_entity_poly.pdbx_seq_one_letter_code
_entity_poly.pdbx_strand_id
1 'polypeptide(L)'
;MTQNVLKDAEGNPLYYWNTVENGIHFEFEYYARRKDEGDFETSFTMPHNEYYKVYAKYGIDQSVPMEDAIAQISESGRGAELQDDLIDNIERVDVFSWISFED
;
A
#
# COMPACT_ATOMS: atom_id res chain seq x y z
N MET A 1 10.82 15.18 -1.02
CA MET A 1 10.97 13.75 -0.70
C MET A 1 10.31 12.98 -1.83
N THR A 2 10.98 11.98 -2.40
CA THR A 2 10.36 11.13 -3.41
C THR A 2 9.50 10.12 -2.66
N GLN A 3 8.18 10.18 -2.80
CA GLN A 3 7.29 9.13 -2.27
C GLN A 3 7.51 7.83 -3.06
N ASN A 4 7.57 6.70 -2.37
CA ASN A 4 7.62 5.41 -3.03
C ASN A 4 6.22 5.04 -3.51
N VAL A 5 6.14 4.25 -4.60
CA VAL A 5 4.87 3.91 -5.23
C VAL A 5 4.80 2.40 -5.39
N LEU A 6 3.77 1.78 -4.81
CA LEU A 6 3.36 0.42 -5.14
C LEU A 6 2.54 0.47 -6.43
N LYS A 7 2.95 -0.32 -7.42
CA LYS A 7 2.33 -0.35 -8.75
C LYS A 7 1.84 -1.74 -9.11
N ASP A 8 0.78 -1.80 -9.90
CA ASP A 8 0.37 -3.04 -10.56
C ASP A 8 1.34 -3.46 -11.69
N ALA A 9 1.02 -4.56 -12.36
CA ALA A 9 1.81 -5.07 -13.49
C ALA A 9 1.83 -4.14 -14.71
N GLU A 10 0.87 -3.23 -14.83
CA GLU A 10 0.79 -2.25 -15.91
C GLU A 10 1.52 -0.94 -15.56
N GLY A 11 1.98 -0.80 -14.32
CA GLY A 11 2.66 0.38 -13.80
C GLY A 11 1.69 1.44 -13.25
N ASN A 12 0.40 1.13 -13.10
CA ASN A 12 -0.55 2.03 -12.48
C ASN A 12 -0.30 2.09 -10.97
N PRO A 13 -0.36 3.28 -10.35
CA PRO A 13 -0.19 3.42 -8.90
C PRO A 13 -1.37 2.79 -8.15
N LEU A 14 -1.06 1.97 -7.14
CA LEU A 14 -2.02 1.36 -6.22
C LEU A 14 -2.01 2.05 -4.86
N TYR A 15 -0.80 2.31 -4.33
CA TYR A 15 -0.58 3.06 -3.09
C TYR A 15 0.72 3.87 -3.20
N TYR A 16 0.74 5.05 -2.60
CA TYR A 16 1.96 5.72 -2.18
C TYR A 16 2.36 5.18 -0.80
N TRP A 17 3.66 5.07 -0.52
CA TRP A 17 4.11 4.54 0.76
C TRP A 17 5.43 5.13 1.24
N ASN A 18 5.62 5.07 2.55
CA ASN A 18 6.87 5.45 3.22
C ASN A 18 7.07 4.67 4.52
N THR A 19 8.33 4.49 4.92
CA THR A 19 8.66 3.96 6.23
C THR A 19 8.30 4.97 7.31
N VAL A 20 7.72 4.48 8.40
CA VAL A 20 7.39 5.23 9.61
C VAL A 20 7.94 4.47 10.83
N GLU A 21 7.92 5.08 12.01
CA GLU A 21 8.50 4.46 13.23
C GLU A 21 7.90 3.07 13.54
N ASN A 22 6.61 2.88 13.24
CA ASN A 22 5.86 1.67 13.58
C ASN A 22 5.65 0.69 12.42
N GLY A 23 6.16 0.97 11.21
CA GLY A 23 5.96 0.10 10.06
C GLY A 23 6.09 0.78 8.70
N ILE A 24 5.31 0.30 7.73
CA ILE A 24 5.15 0.95 6.41
C ILE A 24 3.78 1.58 6.33
N HIS A 25 3.74 2.89 6.13
CA HIS A 25 2.52 3.64 5.88
C HIS A 25 2.17 3.58 4.39
N PHE A 26 0.90 3.33 4.09
CA PHE A 26 0.32 3.32 2.75
C PHE A 26 -0.82 4.33 2.67
N GLU A 27 -0.90 5.07 1.57
CA GLU A 27 -1.96 6.02 1.29
C GLU A 27 -2.39 5.95 -0.17
N PHE A 28 -3.68 6.20 -0.41
CA PHE A 28 -4.24 6.37 -1.74
C PHE A 28 -5.27 7.50 -1.70
N GLU A 29 -5.15 8.41 -2.66
CA GLU A 29 -6.10 9.50 -2.87
C GLU A 29 -6.68 9.40 -4.28
N TYR A 30 -7.99 9.52 -4.38
CA TYR A 30 -8.74 9.66 -5.61
C TYR A 30 -9.52 10.96 -5.58
N TYR A 31 -9.27 11.81 -6.56
CA TYR A 31 -10.00 13.04 -6.78
C TYR A 31 -11.02 12.84 -7.90
N ALA A 32 -12.28 13.13 -7.59
CA ALA A 32 -13.39 13.04 -8.51
C ALA A 32 -13.13 13.90 -9.76
N ARG A 33 -13.42 13.34 -10.94
CA ARG A 33 -13.33 14.08 -12.21
C ARG A 33 -14.69 14.54 -12.69
N ARG A 34 -15.76 14.01 -12.10
CA ARG A 34 -17.15 14.28 -12.43
C ARG A 34 -17.95 14.52 -11.14
N LYS A 35 -19.06 15.25 -11.27
CA LYS A 35 -19.93 15.61 -10.14
C LYS A 35 -20.65 14.41 -9.50
N ASP A 36 -20.74 13.28 -10.18
CA ASP A 36 -21.31 12.04 -9.67
C ASP A 36 -20.26 11.13 -9.01
N GLU A 37 -18.99 11.55 -9.02
CA GLU A 37 -17.89 10.88 -8.32
C GLU A 37 -17.60 11.64 -7.02
N GLY A 38 -17.24 10.90 -5.96
CA GLY A 38 -16.76 11.49 -4.71
C GLY A 38 -15.24 11.48 -4.64
N ASP A 39 -14.67 12.48 -3.99
CA ASP A 39 -13.27 12.42 -3.54
C ASP A 39 -13.16 11.35 -2.46
N PHE A 40 -12.09 10.57 -2.50
CA PHE A 40 -11.84 9.47 -1.59
C PHE A 40 -10.37 9.44 -1.21
N GLU A 41 -10.08 9.30 0.07
CA GLU A 41 -8.74 8.95 0.51
C GLU A 41 -8.80 7.91 1.62
N THR A 42 -7.77 7.05 1.60
CA THR A 42 -7.56 6.00 2.58
C THR A 42 -6.09 5.90 2.90
N SER A 43 -5.78 5.66 4.17
CA SER A 43 -4.42 5.38 4.59
C SER A 43 -4.41 4.40 5.77
N PHE A 44 -3.29 3.70 5.92
CA PHE A 44 -3.07 2.74 6.99
C PHE A 44 -1.58 2.42 7.12
N THR A 45 -1.20 1.77 8.22
CA THR A 45 0.16 1.30 8.44
C THR A 45 0.15 -0.23 8.55
N MET A 46 1.01 -0.90 7.78
CA MET A 46 1.39 -2.29 8.02
C MET A 46 2.45 -2.32 9.12
N PRO A 47 2.14 -2.86 10.32
CA PRO A 47 3.08 -2.84 11.43
C PRO A 47 4.22 -3.87 11.25
N HIS A 48 5.36 -3.64 11.90
CA HIS A 48 6.55 -4.50 11.82
C HIS A 48 6.28 -5.99 12.08
N ASN A 49 5.37 -6.29 13.01
CA ASN A 49 5.03 -7.67 13.37
C ASN A 49 4.31 -8.42 12.26
N GLU A 50 3.87 -7.77 11.18
CA GLU A 50 3.19 -8.41 10.04
C GLU A 50 4.14 -8.74 8.87
N TYR A 51 5.37 -8.22 8.90
CA TYR A 51 6.32 -8.34 7.80
C TYR A 51 6.64 -9.80 7.42
N TYR A 52 6.62 -10.70 8.40
CA TYR A 52 6.84 -12.12 8.19
C TYR A 52 5.84 -12.75 7.21
N LYS A 53 4.60 -12.24 7.14
CA LYS A 53 3.58 -12.72 6.20
C LYS A 53 3.97 -12.40 4.75
N VAL A 54 4.47 -11.19 4.52
CA VAL A 54 4.97 -10.74 3.22
C VAL A 54 6.18 -11.60 2.81
N TYR A 55 7.19 -11.72 3.67
CA TYR A 55 8.37 -12.56 3.37
C TYR A 55 7.97 -13.99 3.01
N ALA A 56 7.09 -14.60 3.80
CA ALA A 56 6.65 -15.98 3.59
C ALA A 56 5.86 -16.15 2.28
N LYS A 57 4.92 -15.25 1.95
CA LYS A 57 4.09 -15.38 0.76
C LYS A 57 4.84 -15.08 -0.53
N TYR A 58 5.75 -14.10 -0.51
CA TYR A 58 6.49 -13.68 -1.70
C TYR A 58 7.82 -14.40 -1.88
N GLY A 59 8.21 -15.26 -0.94
CA GLY A 59 9.47 -16.01 -1.00
C GLY A 59 10.69 -15.11 -0.90
N ILE A 60 10.59 -14.02 -0.12
CA ILE A 60 11.65 -13.04 0.07
C ILE A 60 12.40 -13.36 1.37
N ASP A 61 13.72 -13.23 1.33
CA ASP A 61 14.58 -13.45 2.50
C ASP A 61 14.29 -12.40 3.59
N GLN A 62 14.16 -12.82 4.85
CA GLN A 62 13.82 -11.93 5.98
C GLN A 62 14.92 -10.92 6.33
N SER A 63 16.14 -11.09 5.80
CA SER A 63 17.21 -10.10 5.92
C SER A 63 17.06 -8.92 4.96
N VAL A 64 16.17 -9.03 3.96
CA VAL A 64 15.86 -7.93 3.04
C VAL A 64 15.01 -6.90 3.78
N PRO A 65 15.39 -5.61 3.80
CA PRO A 65 14.55 -4.55 4.36
C PRO A 65 13.15 -4.55 3.73
N MET A 66 12.10 -4.28 4.50
CA MET A 66 10.72 -4.40 3.99
C MET A 66 10.44 -3.39 2.87
N GLU A 67 11.06 -2.22 2.91
CA GLU A 67 11.05 -1.25 1.82
C GLU A 67 11.53 -1.85 0.49
N ASP A 68 12.61 -2.63 0.52
CA ASP A 68 13.18 -3.30 -0.64
C ASP A 68 12.32 -4.49 -1.07
N ALA A 69 11.70 -5.18 -0.11
CA ALA A 69 10.76 -6.26 -0.40
C ALA A 69 9.52 -5.75 -1.14
N ILE A 70 8.91 -4.64 -0.68
CA ILE A 70 7.76 -4.01 -1.35
C ILE A 70 8.15 -3.55 -2.76
N ALA A 71 9.33 -2.94 -2.91
CA ALA A 71 9.84 -2.55 -4.22
C ALA A 71 9.99 -3.76 -5.16
N GLN A 72 10.64 -4.84 -4.71
CA GLN A 72 10.80 -6.08 -5.50
C GLN A 72 9.45 -6.68 -5.90
N ILE A 73 8.47 -6.70 -4.99
CA ILE A 73 7.13 -7.20 -5.29
C ILE A 73 6.47 -6.34 -6.37
N SER A 74 6.53 -5.02 -6.23
CA SER A 74 5.99 -4.09 -7.22
C SER A 74 6.65 -4.25 -8.58
N GLU A 75 7.98 -4.31 -8.63
CA GLU A 75 8.78 -4.44 -9.86
C GLU A 75 8.57 -5.80 -10.55
N SER A 76 8.24 -6.84 -9.79
CA SER A 76 7.89 -8.16 -10.33
C SER A 76 6.49 -8.22 -10.96
N GLY A 77 5.73 -7.13 -10.90
CA GLY A 77 4.34 -7.06 -11.39
C GLY A 77 3.31 -7.68 -10.44
N ARG A 78 3.70 -7.99 -9.20
CA ARG A 78 2.82 -8.60 -8.19
C ARG A 78 2.24 -7.58 -7.20
N GLY A 79 2.26 -6.29 -7.53
CA GLY A 79 1.78 -5.24 -6.62
C GLY A 79 0.28 -5.30 -6.33
N ALA A 80 -0.55 -5.71 -7.29
CA ALA A 80 -1.98 -5.92 -7.06
C ALA A 80 -2.25 -7.05 -6.04
N GLU A 81 -1.46 -8.13 -6.12
CA GLU A 81 -1.53 -9.20 -5.13
C GLU A 81 -1.17 -8.70 -3.72
N LEU A 82 -0.19 -7.78 -3.63
CA LEU A 82 0.19 -7.19 -2.35
C LEU A 82 -0.89 -6.26 -1.82
N GLN A 83 -1.54 -5.48 -2.69
CA GLN A 83 -2.69 -4.68 -2.31
C GLN A 83 -3.80 -5.55 -1.71
N ASP A 84 -4.15 -6.66 -2.36
CA ASP A 84 -5.16 -7.59 -1.83
C ASP A 84 -4.74 -8.13 -0.46
N ASP A 85 -3.47 -8.51 -0.28
CA ASP A 85 -2.97 -8.98 1.02
C ASP A 85 -2.99 -7.91 2.11
N LEU A 86 -2.66 -6.67 1.77
CA LEU A 86 -2.73 -5.54 2.69
C LEU A 86 -4.16 -5.32 3.19
N ILE A 87 -5.17 -5.65 2.38
CA ILE A 87 -6.58 -5.49 2.72
C ILE A 87 -7.11 -6.71 3.50
N ASP A 88 -6.77 -7.92 3.07
CA ASP A 88 -7.44 -9.16 3.50
C ASP A 88 -6.63 -10.02 4.49
N ASN A 89 -5.30 -9.97 4.44
CA ASN A 89 -4.42 -10.95 5.11
C ASN A 89 -3.43 -10.34 6.11
N ILE A 90 -3.19 -9.04 6.01
CA ILE A 90 -2.27 -8.27 6.84
C ILE A 90 -3.08 -7.40 7.81
N GLU A 91 -2.72 -7.44 9.09
CA GLU A 91 -3.28 -6.54 10.09
C GLU A 91 -2.86 -5.09 9.78
N ARG A 92 -3.83 -4.19 9.82
CA ARG A 92 -3.63 -2.76 9.56
C ARG A 92 -3.85 -1.96 10.83
N VAL A 93 -2.93 -1.05 11.14
CA VAL A 93 -3.04 -0.06 12.22
C VAL A 93 -3.11 1.35 11.66
N ASP A 94 -3.43 2.34 12.49
CA ASP A 94 -3.53 3.76 12.09
C ASP A 94 -4.41 3.98 10.85
N VAL A 95 -5.54 3.26 10.78
CA VAL A 95 -6.42 3.27 9.62
C VAL A 95 -7.23 4.56 9.58
N PHE A 96 -7.19 5.24 8.43
CA PHE A 96 -7.99 6.41 8.12
C PHE A 96 -8.70 6.21 6.77
N SER A 97 -9.94 6.67 6.66
CA SER A 97 -10.67 6.71 5.39
C SER A 97 -11.71 7.81 5.42
N TRP A 98 -11.84 8.55 4.33
CA TRP A 98 -12.91 9.53 4.14
C TRP A 98 -13.39 9.54 2.70
N ILE A 99 -14.64 9.97 2.53
CA ILE A 99 -15.27 10.18 1.24
C ILE A 99 -16.06 11.49 1.30
N SER A 100 -15.97 12.30 0.25
CA SER A 100 -16.69 13.56 0.10
C SER A 100 -17.33 13.63 -1.27
N PHE A 101 -18.54 14.16 -1.36
CA PHE A 101 -19.25 14.38 -2.62
C PHE A 101 -19.44 15.89 -2.81
N GLU A 102 -19.36 16.38 -4.05
CA GLU A 102 -19.78 17.76 -4.36
C GLU A 102 -21.31 17.84 -4.34
N ASP A 103 -21.87 18.71 -3.49
CA ASP A 103 -23.31 19.03 -3.42
C ASP A 103 -23.82 19.82 -4.65
#